data_AF-A0A3G8M059-F1
#
_entry.id   AF-A0A3G8M059-F1
#
_cell.length_a   1.000
_cell.length_b   1.000
_cell.length_c   1.000
_cell.angle_alpha   90.00
_cell.angle_beta   90.00
_cell.angle_gamma   90.00
#
_symmetry.space_group_name_H-M   'P 1'
#
loop_
_entity.id
_entity.type
_entity.pdbx_description
1 polymer ?
#
loop_
_entity_poly.entity_id
_entity_poly.type
_entity_poly.pdbx_seq_one_letter_code
_entity_poly.pdbx_strand_id
1 'polypeptide(L)'
;MTTSHNKRNQLDIAIDPFLSQNEKDYLVPLLLAWSGGAEAALSWFKSEPLPAYGNLTPQQLCESGKAESFVEYVKGLELGGFA
;
A
#
# COMPACT_ATOMS: atom_id res chain seq x y z
N MET A 1 1.74 4.70 -23.47
CA MET A 1 2.39 3.72 -22.60
C MET A 1 1.29 3.06 -21.79
N THR A 2 1.12 1.76 -21.97
CA THR A 2 -0.11 1.02 -21.64
C THR A 2 -0.28 0.88 -20.14
N THR A 3 -1.13 1.72 -19.54
CA THR A 3 -1.69 1.44 -18.22
C THR A 3 -2.59 0.23 -18.36
N SER A 4 -2.03 -0.94 -18.06
CA SER A 4 -2.76 -2.19 -17.95
C SER A 4 -3.99 -1.94 -17.08
N HIS A 5 -5.17 -2.24 -17.61
CA HIS A 5 -6.41 -2.33 -16.82
C HIS A 5 -6.22 -3.46 -15.80
N ASN A 6 -5.56 -3.17 -14.68
CA ASN A 6 -5.60 -4.01 -13.51
C ASN A 6 -7.07 -4.00 -13.09
N LYS A 7 -7.75 -5.14 -13.13
CA LYS A 7 -9.11 -5.26 -12.57
C LYS A 7 -9.04 -4.69 -11.17
N ARG A 8 -9.76 -3.57 -10.93
CA ARG A 8 -9.78 -2.91 -9.61
C ARG A 8 -10.09 -3.97 -8.56
N ASN A 9 -9.09 -4.27 -7.75
CA ASN A 9 -9.22 -5.21 -6.64
C ASN A 9 -9.48 -4.41 -5.36
N GLN A 10 -9.81 -5.09 -4.27
CA GLN A 10 -10.23 -4.41 -3.05
C GLN A 10 -9.14 -3.53 -2.43
N LEU A 11 -7.85 -3.86 -2.61
CA LEU A 11 -6.75 -3.02 -2.18
C LEU A 11 -6.66 -1.74 -3.01
N ASP A 12 -6.72 -1.86 -4.35
CA ASP A 12 -6.71 -0.70 -5.27
C ASP A 12 -7.81 0.30 -4.93
N ILE A 13 -9.04 -0.19 -4.67
CA ILE A 13 -10.18 0.65 -4.27
C ILE A 13 -9.91 1.37 -2.93
N ALA A 14 -9.26 0.69 -1.98
CA ALA A 14 -9.00 1.26 -0.65
C ALA A 14 -7.96 2.39 -0.70
N ILE A 15 -6.99 2.30 -1.61
CA ILE A 15 -5.90 3.28 -1.72
C ILE A 15 -6.14 4.36 -2.79
N ASP A 16 -7.08 4.13 -3.71
CA ASP A 16 -7.50 5.07 -4.76
C ASP A 16 -7.73 6.52 -4.30
N PRO A 17 -8.45 6.79 -3.19
CA PRO A 17 -8.69 8.16 -2.77
C PRO A 17 -7.45 8.87 -2.20
N PHE A 18 -6.38 8.14 -1.90
CA PHE A 18 -5.21 8.69 -1.20
C PHE A 18 -3.96 8.81 -2.08
N LEU A 19 -3.88 8.02 -3.16
CA LEU A 19 -2.66 7.85 -3.95
C LEU A 19 -2.85 8.15 -5.43
N SER A 20 -1.79 8.67 -6.05
CA SER A 20 -1.71 8.91 -7.49
C SER A 20 -1.60 7.60 -8.27
N GLN A 21 -1.94 7.63 -9.56
CA GLN A 21 -1.86 6.46 -10.43
C GLN A 21 -0.46 5.81 -10.45
N ASN A 22 0.60 6.62 -10.44
CA ASN A 22 1.98 6.12 -10.45
C ASN A 22 2.35 5.40 -9.15
N GLU A 23 1.84 5.86 -8.01
CA GLU A 23 2.08 5.25 -6.70
C GLU A 23 1.33 3.92 -6.59
N LYS A 24 0.08 3.89 -7.08
CA LYS A 24 -0.71 2.66 -7.13
C LYS A 24 -0.09 1.59 -8.04
N ASP A 25 0.41 1.99 -9.20
CA ASP A 25 1.05 1.08 -10.16
C ASP A 25 2.27 0.37 -9.55
N TYR A 26 2.99 1.07 -8.67
CA TYR A 26 4.12 0.51 -7.92
C TYR A 26 3.66 -0.32 -6.70
N LEU A 27 2.80 0.22 -5.84
CA LEU A 27 2.47 -0.38 -4.55
C LEU A 27 1.53 -1.59 -4.65
N VAL A 28 0.52 -1.54 -5.51
CA VAL A 28 -0.48 -2.62 -5.62
C VAL A 28 0.17 -3.97 -5.96
N PRO A 29 0.94 -4.12 -7.05
CA PRO A 29 1.55 -5.42 -7.35
C PRO A 29 2.53 -5.88 -6.27
N LEU A 30 3.25 -4.95 -5.64
CA LEU A 30 4.20 -5.26 -4.57
C LEU A 30 3.50 -5.84 -3.32
N LEU A 31 2.47 -5.15 -2.84
CA LEU A 31 1.70 -5.58 -1.66
C LEU A 31 0.94 -6.87 -1.92
N LEU A 32 0.45 -7.07 -3.15
CA LEU A 32 -0.16 -8.33 -3.59
C LEU A 32 0.85 -9.47 -3.56
N ALA A 33 2.09 -9.24 -4.02
CA ALA A 33 3.14 -10.24 -4.01
C ALA A 33 3.56 -10.62 -2.58
N TRP A 34 3.67 -9.64 -1.68
CA TRP A 34 4.02 -9.89 -0.27
C TRP A 34 2.93 -10.61 0.51
N SER A 35 1.66 -10.27 0.25
CA SER A 35 0.54 -10.80 1.02
C SER A 35 -0.08 -12.07 0.40
N GLY A 36 0.28 -12.40 -0.85
CA GLY A 36 -0.28 -13.54 -1.57
C GLY A 36 -1.67 -13.32 -2.16
N GLY A 37 -2.19 -12.09 -2.16
CA GLY A 37 -3.51 -11.77 -2.72
C GLY A 37 -4.11 -10.46 -2.23
N ALA A 38 -5.18 -10.01 -2.88
CA ALA A 38 -5.82 -8.71 -2.59
C ALA A 38 -6.51 -8.66 -1.23
N GLU A 39 -7.15 -9.75 -0.80
CA GLU A 39 -7.81 -9.84 0.51
C GLU A 39 -6.81 -9.80 1.67
N ALA A 40 -5.70 -10.53 1.53
CA ALA A 40 -4.62 -10.53 2.51
C ALA A 40 -3.92 -9.17 2.57
N ALA A 41 -3.64 -8.56 1.41
CA ALA A 41 -3.04 -7.23 1.36
C ALA A 41 -3.95 -6.15 1.93
N LEU A 42 -5.26 -6.24 1.68
CA LEU A 42 -6.24 -5.37 2.32
C LEU A 42 -6.29 -5.58 3.83
N SER A 43 -6.24 -6.83 4.29
CA SER A 43 -6.23 -7.14 5.73
C SER A 43 -4.99 -6.56 6.41
N TRP A 44 -3.83 -6.69 5.78
CA TRP A 44 -2.58 -6.05 6.21
C TRP A 44 -2.72 -4.53 6.25
N PHE A 45 -3.19 -3.92 5.15
CA PHE A 45 -3.39 -2.47 5.03
C PHE A 45 -4.28 -1.88 6.14
N LYS A 46 -5.23 -2.66 6.64
CA LYS A 46 -6.18 -2.23 7.68
C LYS A 46 -5.79 -2.61 9.10
N SER A 47 -5.05 -3.71 9.28
CA SER A 47 -4.85 -4.32 10.61
C SER A 47 -3.43 -4.20 11.11
N GLU A 48 -2.44 -4.07 10.23
CA GLU A 48 -1.03 -4.09 10.64
C GLU A 48 -0.57 -2.67 11.01
N PRO A 49 -0.19 -2.44 12.27
CA PRO A 49 0.28 -1.13 12.69
C PRO A 49 1.71 -0.88 12.22
N LEU A 50 1.97 0.35 11.78
CA LEU A 50 3.30 0.80 11.39
C LEU A 50 4.04 1.37 12.61
N PRO A 51 5.05 0.68 13.17
CA PRO A 51 5.74 1.14 14.38
C PRO A 51 6.45 2.49 14.17
N ALA A 52 6.92 2.76 12.94
CA ALA A 52 7.56 4.03 12.57
C ALA A 52 6.62 5.24 12.63
N TYR A 53 5.30 5.04 12.63
CA TYR A 53 4.30 6.12 12.57
C TYR A 53 3.37 6.14 13.78
N GLY A 54 3.88 5.76 14.95
CA GLY A 54 3.09 5.78 16.18
C GLY A 54 2.04 4.67 16.24
N ASN A 55 2.35 3.50 15.63
CA ASN A 55 1.48 2.33 15.62
C ASN A 55 0.14 2.54 14.89
N LEU A 56 0.12 3.48 13.94
CA LEU A 56 -0.99 3.70 13.02
C LEU A 56 -0.98 2.67 11.90
N THR A 57 -2.14 2.17 11.51
CA THR A 57 -2.24 1.30 10.34
C THR A 57 -2.03 2.11 9.04
N PRO A 58 -1.63 1.47 7.93
CA PRO A 58 -1.52 2.12 6.63
C PRO A 58 -2.79 2.91 6.26
N GLN A 59 -3.97 2.34 6.52
CA GLN A 59 -5.24 3.03 6.30
C GLN A 59 -5.32 4.32 7.13
N GLN A 60 -5.07 4.25 8.44
CA GLN A 60 -5.14 5.43 9.31
C GLN A 60 -4.10 6.49 8.94
N LEU A 61 -2.92 6.08 8.48
CA LEU A 61 -1.87 6.99 8.04
C LEU A 61 -2.30 7.75 6.77
N CYS A 62 -2.89 7.05 5.81
CA CYS A 62 -3.48 7.65 4.61
C CYS A 62 -4.65 8.60 4.95
N GLU A 63 -5.56 8.16 5.83
CA GLU A 63 -6.69 8.99 6.31
C GLU A 63 -6.23 10.24 7.07
N SER A 64 -5.06 10.19 7.71
CA SER A 64 -4.44 11.33 8.38
C SER A 64 -3.74 12.32 7.43
N GLY A 65 -3.88 12.14 6.11
CA GLY A 65 -3.25 12.97 5.09
C GLY A 65 -1.76 12.71 4.89
N LYS A 66 -1.23 11.59 5.41
CA LYS A 66 0.19 11.21 5.32
C LYS A 66 0.41 10.03 4.37
N ALA A 67 -0.34 10.00 3.27
CA ALA A 67 -0.26 8.93 2.28
C ALA A 67 1.14 8.83 1.63
N GLU A 68 1.84 9.95 1.42
CA GLU A 68 3.22 9.96 0.91
C GLU A 68 4.17 9.19 1.84
N SER A 69 4.04 9.37 3.15
CA SER A 69 4.82 8.63 4.15
C SER A 69 4.56 7.13 4.10
N PHE A 70 3.33 6.70 3.79
CA PHE A 70 3.03 5.29 3.55
C PHE A 70 3.80 4.76 2.33
N VAL A 71 3.84 5.52 1.23
CA VAL A 71 4.59 5.12 0.02
C VAL A 71 6.09 5.00 0.33
N GLU A 72 6.66 5.98 1.03
CA GLU A 72 8.06 5.96 1.45
C GLU A 72 8.37 4.78 2.36
N TYR A 73 7.47 4.45 3.28
CA TYR A 73 7.61 3.29 4.15
C TYR A 73 7.69 1.99 3.36
N VAL A 74 6.75 1.76 2.42
CA VAL A 74 6.75 0.54 1.61
C VAL A 74 7.97 0.47 0.71
N LYS A 75 8.40 1.58 0.10
CA LYS A 75 9.68 1.65 -0.64
C LYS A 75 10.87 1.31 0.25
N GLY A 76 10.89 1.81 1.48
CA GLY A 76 11.90 1.50 2.48
C GLY A 76 11.93 0.02 2.84
N LEU A 77 10.77 -0.64 2.94
CA LEU A 77 10.69 -2.09 3.16
C LEU A 77 11.22 -2.88 1.95
N GLU A 78 10.92 -2.45 0.72
CA GLU A 78 11.44 -3.09 -0.49
C GLU A 78 12.97 -2.97 -0.60
N LEU A 79 13.51 -1.77 -0.35
CA LEU A 79 14.95 -1.49 -0.42
C LEU A 79 15.73 -2.05 0.78
N GLY A 80 15.10 -2.06 1.96
CA GLY A 80 15.70 -2.52 3.21
C GLY A 80 15.79 -4.04 3.31
N GLY A 81 15.03 -4.77 2.48
CA GLY A 81 15.05 -6.22 2.38
C GLY A 81 14.70 -6.93 3.69
N PHE A 82 13.58 -7.63 3.74
CA PHE A 82 13.58 -8.89 4.51
C PHE A 82 14.50 -9.87 3.77
N ALA A 83 15.81 -9.69 3.94
CA ALA A 83 16.85 -10.62 3.51
C ALA A 83 17.32 -11.44 4.72
#